data_AF-A0A1H9G4P1-F1
#
_entry.id   AF-A0A1H9G4P1-F1
#
_cell.length_a   1.000
_cell.length_b   1.000
_cell.length_c   1.000
_cell.angle_alpha   90.00
_cell.angle_beta   90.00
_cell.angle_gamma   90.00
#
_symmetry.space_group_name_H-M   'P 1'
#
loop_
_entity.id
_entity.type
_entity.pdbx_description
1 polymer ?
#
loop_
_entity_poly.entity_id
_entity_poly.type
_entity_poly.pdbx_seq_one_letter_code
_entity_poly.pdbx_strand_id
1 'polypeptide(L)'
;MNSLVQKNSALTPDQAFPFRREIDSWDMNSAVQELRPKVEQLKSVSLDVARDLWIAHEALAQRGGDRRSEDAQTFGFCDFLELVGLSKKTAYLWLKLYDAANDRVLTPEEYALENAKSANPELPQIDSEFEHLIAHAMATGERLAGWTNEHERVYKIRKANERAAELARTWGKKKIKLNWGDDDYFAKTLLHNGRQYTKINLENRDQYEAQLNIFGALSDFLTSIENPATRLAAVCNIGLRVRELVNEIAETDRELNAFTGVDE
;
A
#
# COMPACT_ATOMS: atom_id res chain seq x y z
N MET A 1 -43.53 -38.26 18.32
CA MET A 1 -43.96 -37.02 19.01
C MET A 1 -42.72 -36.19 19.26
N ASN A 2 -42.40 -35.24 18.35
CA ASN A 2 -41.23 -34.37 18.48
C ASN A 2 -41.68 -33.04 19.09
N SER A 3 -41.39 -32.82 20.36
CA SER A 3 -41.56 -31.53 21.01
C SER A 3 -40.46 -30.59 20.54
N LEU A 4 -40.82 -29.65 19.68
CA LEU A 4 -40.00 -28.51 19.30
C LEU A 4 -39.76 -27.65 20.56
N VAL A 5 -38.57 -27.77 21.16
CA VAL A 5 -38.12 -26.89 22.23
C VAL A 5 -37.79 -25.53 21.61
N GLN A 6 -38.73 -24.59 21.68
CA GLN A 6 -38.47 -23.18 21.39
C GLN A 6 -37.55 -22.60 22.47
N LYS A 7 -36.24 -22.56 22.21
CA LYS A 7 -35.30 -21.74 22.99
C LYS A 7 -35.25 -20.33 22.39
N ASN A 8 -36.30 -19.55 22.63
CA ASN A 8 -36.23 -18.09 22.54
C ASN A 8 -36.09 -17.52 23.96
N SER A 9 -34.91 -17.70 24.56
CA SER A 9 -34.56 -16.96 25.77
C SER A 9 -34.22 -15.52 25.38
N ALA A 10 -35.20 -14.64 25.49
CA ALA A 10 -34.98 -13.20 25.35
C ALA A 10 -33.90 -12.76 26.35
N LEU A 11 -32.89 -12.03 25.87
CA LEU A 11 -31.84 -11.46 26.72
C LEU A 11 -32.48 -10.55 27.77
N THR A 12 -32.02 -10.64 29.02
CA THR A 12 -32.51 -9.74 30.08
C THR A 12 -32.05 -8.31 29.81
N PRO A 13 -32.73 -7.27 30.33
CA PRO A 13 -32.32 -5.87 30.13
C PRO A 13 -30.86 -5.60 30.53
N ASP A 14 -30.35 -6.26 31.56
CA ASP A 14 -28.95 -6.19 32.00
C ASP A 14 -27.98 -6.86 31.02
N GLN A 15 -28.42 -7.88 30.27
CA GLN A 15 -27.64 -8.49 29.20
C GLN A 15 -27.68 -7.68 27.90
N ALA A 16 -28.80 -7.00 27.64
CA ALA A 16 -28.97 -6.14 26.47
C ALA A 16 -28.22 -4.81 26.63
N PHE A 17 -28.09 -4.29 27.86
CA PHE A 17 -27.43 -3.01 28.15
C PHE A 17 -26.56 -3.09 29.42
N PRO A 18 -25.42 -3.82 29.37
CA PRO A 18 -24.61 -4.13 30.53
C PRO A 18 -23.96 -2.93 31.22
N PHE A 19 -23.93 -1.76 30.58
CA PHE A 19 -23.32 -0.54 31.11
C PHE A 19 -24.33 0.60 31.36
N ARG A 20 -25.64 0.31 31.37
CA ARG A 20 -26.68 1.34 31.43
C ARG A 20 -26.52 2.24 32.66
N ARG A 21 -26.20 1.65 33.82
CA ARG A 21 -26.03 2.40 35.07
C ARG A 21 -24.80 3.29 35.03
N GLU A 22 -23.69 2.78 34.52
CA GLU A 22 -22.43 3.49 34.37
C GLU A 22 -22.57 4.67 33.40
N ILE A 23 -23.34 4.49 32.31
CA ILE A 23 -23.67 5.56 31.36
C ILE A 23 -24.54 6.62 32.04
N ASP A 24 -25.58 6.20 32.77
CA ASP A 24 -26.52 7.12 33.42
C ASP A 24 -25.84 7.91 34.57
N SER A 25 -24.81 7.36 35.20
CA SER A 25 -23.99 8.04 36.22
C SER A 25 -22.69 8.66 35.69
N TRP A 26 -22.49 8.68 34.36
CA TRP A 26 -21.23 9.13 33.77
C TRP A 26 -21.07 10.64 33.86
N ASP A 27 -19.94 11.10 34.39
CA ASP A 27 -19.56 12.51 34.45
C ASP A 27 -18.23 12.74 33.72
N MET A 28 -18.18 13.81 32.92
CA MET A 28 -17.02 14.15 32.09
C MET A 28 -15.77 14.41 32.95
N ASN A 29 -15.88 15.21 34.01
CA ASN A 29 -14.72 15.61 34.80
C ASN A 29 -14.10 14.41 35.52
N SER A 30 -14.95 13.57 36.10
CA SER A 30 -14.56 12.33 36.78
C SER A 30 -13.92 11.34 35.78
N ALA A 31 -14.54 11.16 34.61
CA ALA A 31 -13.99 10.30 33.55
C ALA A 31 -12.63 10.78 33.05
N VAL A 32 -12.44 12.09 32.87
CA VAL A 32 -11.14 12.66 32.48
C VAL A 32 -10.09 12.44 33.57
N GLN A 33 -10.44 12.65 34.84
CA GLN A 33 -9.51 12.41 35.96
C GLN A 33 -9.09 10.94 36.05
N GLU A 34 -10.00 10.01 35.81
CA GLU A 34 -9.71 8.57 35.82
C GLU A 34 -8.93 8.10 34.59
N LEU A 35 -9.23 8.64 33.40
CA LEU A 35 -8.67 8.16 32.14
C LEU A 35 -7.29 8.77 31.85
N ARG A 36 -7.05 10.02 32.25
CA ARG A 36 -5.79 10.72 32.02
C ARG A 36 -4.54 9.95 32.46
N PRO A 37 -4.42 9.41 33.69
CA PRO A 37 -3.24 8.65 34.08
C PRO A 37 -3.06 7.36 33.27
N LYS A 38 -4.16 6.71 32.87
CA LYS A 38 -4.13 5.51 32.01
C LYS A 38 -3.60 5.84 30.61
N VAL A 39 -3.99 7.00 30.07
CA VAL A 39 -3.48 7.49 28.78
C VAL A 39 -2.00 7.82 28.86
N GLU A 40 -1.53 8.46 29.94
CA GLU A 40 -0.09 8.73 30.12
C GLU A 40 0.72 7.44 30.28
N GLN A 41 0.21 6.47 31.04
CA GLN A 41 0.83 5.15 31.14
C GLN A 41 0.88 4.45 29.77
N LEU A 42 -0.21 4.50 29.00
CA LEU A 42 -0.26 3.94 27.65
C LEU A 42 0.78 4.59 26.74
N LYS A 43 0.96 5.91 26.78
CA LYS A 43 1.98 6.63 26.00
C LYS A 43 3.38 6.14 26.36
N SER A 44 3.69 6.03 27.65
CA SER A 44 4.99 5.53 28.13
C SER A 44 5.26 4.11 27.63
N VAL A 45 4.31 3.19 27.85
CA VAL A 45 4.46 1.79 27.44
C VAL A 45 4.56 1.66 25.91
N SER A 46 3.82 2.48 25.16
CA SER A 46 3.87 2.46 23.70
C SER A 46 5.25 2.89 23.18
N LEU A 47 5.87 3.88 23.83
CA LEU A 47 7.24 4.30 23.51
C LEU A 47 8.24 3.18 23.81
N ASP A 48 8.14 2.55 24.98
CA ASP A 48 9.05 1.47 25.38
C ASP A 48 8.98 0.29 24.41
N VAL A 49 7.77 -0.12 24.02
CA VAL A 49 7.57 -1.18 23.03
C VAL A 49 8.10 -0.77 21.66
N ALA A 50 7.91 0.48 21.22
CA ALA A 50 8.45 0.96 19.95
C ALA A 50 9.98 0.93 19.93
N ARG A 51 10.62 1.33 21.04
CA ARG A 51 12.07 1.24 21.25
C ARG A 51 12.55 -0.21 21.19
N ASP A 52 11.92 -1.12 21.93
CA ASP A 52 12.29 -2.54 21.96
C ASP A 52 12.11 -3.21 20.59
N LEU A 53 11.04 -2.86 19.86
CA LEU A 53 10.83 -3.32 18.50
C LEU A 53 11.95 -2.86 17.56
N TRP A 54 12.38 -1.61 17.68
CA TRP A 54 13.46 -1.05 16.87
C TRP A 54 14.78 -1.77 17.17
N ILE A 55 15.13 -1.95 18.44
CA ILE A 55 16.32 -2.68 18.87
C ILE A 55 16.29 -4.12 18.36
N ALA A 56 15.17 -4.83 18.51
CA ALA A 56 15.03 -6.20 18.04
C ALA A 56 15.14 -6.31 16.51
N HIS A 57 14.57 -5.34 15.78
CA HIS A 57 14.67 -5.27 14.33
C HIS A 57 16.12 -5.09 13.88
N GLU A 58 16.85 -4.13 14.45
CA GLU A 58 18.26 -3.87 14.14
C GLU A 58 19.16 -5.04 14.53
N ALA A 59 18.99 -5.58 15.75
CA ALA A 59 19.80 -6.70 16.23
C ALA A 59 19.64 -7.96 15.37
N LEU A 60 18.43 -8.25 14.89
CA LEU A 60 18.16 -9.39 14.03
C LEU A 60 18.58 -9.12 12.56
N ALA A 61 18.55 -7.87 12.11
CA ALA A 61 19.06 -7.49 10.79
C ALA A 61 20.60 -7.60 10.72
N GLN A 62 21.31 -7.13 11.75
CA GLN A 62 22.77 -7.21 11.85
C GLN A 62 23.31 -8.64 11.94
N ARG A 63 22.49 -9.58 12.41
CA ARG A 63 22.81 -11.01 12.51
C ARG A 63 22.71 -11.77 11.17
N GLY A 64 22.46 -11.07 10.06
CA GLY A 64 22.26 -11.62 8.73
C GLY A 64 23.25 -12.74 8.35
N GLY A 65 22.80 -13.99 8.46
CA GLY A 65 23.42 -15.13 7.82
C GLY A 65 22.86 -15.29 6.42
N ASP A 66 23.74 -15.52 5.44
CA ASP A 66 23.36 -15.93 4.10
C ASP A 66 22.43 -17.14 4.21
N ARG A 67 21.21 -17.08 3.68
CA ARG A 67 20.19 -18.15 3.81
C ARG A 67 20.63 -19.50 3.20
N ARG A 68 21.82 -19.55 2.62
CA ARG A 68 22.48 -20.70 2.01
C ARG A 68 23.65 -21.26 2.85
N SER A 69 24.06 -20.65 3.96
CA SER A 69 25.06 -21.24 4.85
C SER A 69 24.41 -22.26 5.81
N GLU A 70 25.16 -23.27 6.24
CA GLU A 70 24.72 -24.21 7.28
C GLU A 70 24.46 -23.51 8.64
N ASP A 71 24.94 -22.26 8.78
CA ASP A 71 24.71 -21.37 9.91
C ASP A 71 23.52 -20.39 9.70
N ALA A 72 22.71 -20.58 8.65
CA ALA A 72 21.56 -19.74 8.39
C ALA A 72 20.59 -19.75 9.58
N GLN A 73 20.44 -18.59 10.24
CA GLN A 73 19.65 -18.48 11.46
C GLN A 73 18.19 -18.86 11.22
N THR A 74 17.68 -19.72 12.11
CA THR A 74 16.29 -20.20 12.13
C THR A 74 15.31 -19.17 12.70
N PHE A 75 15.80 -18.03 13.20
CA PHE A 75 15.02 -17.08 13.98
C PHE A 75 15.16 -15.64 13.45
N GLY A 76 14.16 -15.18 12.70
CA GLY A 76 14.10 -13.84 12.15
C GLY A 76 13.16 -12.90 12.92
N PHE A 77 13.11 -11.63 12.51
CA PHE A 77 12.24 -10.63 13.13
C PHE A 77 10.75 -11.05 13.07
N CYS A 78 10.32 -11.73 12.01
CA CYS A 78 8.96 -12.26 11.93
C CYS A 78 8.66 -13.28 13.04
N ASP A 79 9.61 -14.18 13.34
CA ASP A 79 9.45 -15.21 14.37
C ASP A 79 9.46 -14.58 15.77
N PHE A 80 10.30 -13.55 15.97
CA PHE A 80 10.26 -12.72 17.17
C PHE A 80 8.87 -12.13 17.39
N LEU A 81 8.28 -11.51 16.36
CA LEU A 81 6.95 -10.90 16.47
C LEU A 81 5.84 -11.90 16.86
N GLU A 82 5.95 -13.14 16.37
CA GLU A 82 5.02 -14.21 16.74
C GLU A 82 5.16 -14.59 18.23
N LEU A 83 6.38 -14.64 18.76
CA LEU A 83 6.62 -14.93 20.19
C LEU A 83 6.11 -13.84 21.13
N VAL A 84 6.27 -12.56 20.77
CA VAL A 84 5.72 -11.44 21.58
C VAL A 84 4.23 -11.20 21.34
N GLY A 85 3.60 -11.94 20.41
CA GLY A 85 2.16 -11.83 20.14
C GLY A 85 1.76 -10.55 19.41
N LEU A 86 2.69 -9.94 18.65
CA LEU A 86 2.43 -8.71 17.90
C LEU A 86 2.27 -9.00 16.41
N SER A 87 1.22 -8.46 15.78
CA SER A 87 1.04 -8.62 14.34
C SER A 87 2.14 -7.90 13.57
N LYS A 88 2.61 -8.49 12.46
CA LYS A 88 3.57 -7.85 11.54
C LYS A 88 3.14 -6.45 11.14
N LYS A 89 1.85 -6.28 10.80
CA LYS A 89 1.30 -4.97 10.41
C LYS A 89 1.44 -3.93 11.52
N THR A 90 1.15 -4.30 12.75
CA THR A 90 1.26 -3.41 13.92
C THR A 90 2.72 -3.06 14.18
N ALA A 91 3.61 -4.06 14.20
CA ALA A 91 5.03 -3.87 14.44
C ALA A 91 5.68 -2.91 13.43
N TYR A 92 5.45 -3.13 12.13
CA TYR A 92 5.98 -2.26 11.09
C TYR A 92 5.36 -0.86 11.09
N LEU A 93 4.12 -0.70 11.56
CA LEU A 93 3.55 0.64 11.77
C LEU A 93 4.28 1.36 12.90
N TRP A 94 4.55 0.67 14.01
CA TRP A 94 5.21 1.27 15.17
C TRP A 94 6.66 1.61 14.89
N LEU A 95 7.38 0.74 14.18
CA LEU A 95 8.73 1.03 13.67
C LEU A 95 8.76 2.29 12.79
N LYS A 96 7.75 2.48 11.93
CA LYS A 96 7.64 3.67 11.08
C LYS A 96 7.32 4.95 11.83
N LEU A 97 6.66 4.84 12.98
CA LEU A 97 6.31 5.98 13.83
C LEU A 97 7.40 6.30 14.85
N TYR A 98 8.41 5.44 14.99
CA TYR A 98 9.43 5.59 16.01
C TYR A 98 10.67 6.29 15.45
N ASP A 99 11.02 7.42 16.06
CA ASP A 99 12.24 8.17 15.79
C ASP A 99 13.32 7.74 16.78
N ALA A 100 14.20 6.85 16.32
CA ALA A 100 15.28 6.31 17.12
C ALA A 100 16.36 7.35 17.48
N ALA A 101 16.48 8.44 16.73
CA ALA A 101 17.49 9.46 17.01
C ALA A 101 17.11 10.31 18.23
N ASN A 102 15.82 10.57 18.40
CA ASN A 102 15.29 11.37 19.50
C ASN A 102 14.54 10.55 20.55
N ASP A 103 14.54 9.22 20.44
CA ASP A 103 13.84 8.28 21.34
C ASP A 103 12.38 8.70 21.59
N ARG A 104 11.64 8.94 20.50
CA ARG A 104 10.26 9.44 20.56
C ARG A 104 9.37 8.81 19.50
N VAL A 105 8.07 8.79 19.77
CA VAL A 105 7.06 8.46 18.76
C VAL A 105 6.62 9.74 18.04
N LEU A 106 6.66 9.71 16.72
CA LEU A 106 6.22 10.79 15.84
C LEU A 106 4.72 11.05 16.01
N THR A 107 4.36 12.33 15.95
CA THR A 107 2.96 12.72 15.84
C THR A 107 2.39 12.34 14.47
N PRO A 108 1.06 12.20 14.32
CA PRO A 108 0.44 11.93 13.04
C PRO A 108 0.80 12.94 11.94
N GLU A 109 0.99 14.21 12.31
CA GLU A 109 1.37 15.29 11.39
C GLU A 109 2.82 15.15 10.92
N GLU A 110 3.75 14.88 11.83
CA GLU A 110 5.16 14.63 11.51
C GLU A 110 5.31 13.39 10.63
N TYR A 111 4.57 12.32 10.95
CA TYR A 111 4.57 11.09 10.15
C TYR A 111 4.03 11.31 8.73
N ALA A 112 2.99 12.14 8.58
CA ALA A 112 2.45 12.50 7.27
C ALA A 112 3.48 13.29 6.45
N LEU A 113 4.18 14.24 7.08
CA LEU A 113 5.23 15.02 6.45
C LEU A 113 6.43 14.14 6.05
N GLU A 114 6.85 13.23 6.90
CA GLU A 114 7.96 12.31 6.61
C GLU A 114 7.62 11.35 5.48
N ASN A 115 6.43 10.73 5.50
CA ASN A 115 5.98 9.91 4.37
C ASN A 115 5.90 10.69 3.05
N ALA A 116 5.48 11.95 3.09
CA ALA A 116 5.45 12.80 1.90
C ALA A 116 6.85 13.09 1.35
N LYS A 117 7.85 13.26 2.24
CA LYS A 117 9.26 13.37 1.88
C LYS A 117 9.82 12.06 1.31
N SER A 118 9.55 10.92 1.96
CA SER A 118 10.00 9.60 1.50
C SER A 118 9.38 9.20 0.16
N ALA A 119 8.16 9.66 -0.12
CA ALA A 119 7.47 9.41 -1.40
C ALA A 119 8.02 10.23 -2.57
N ASN A 120 8.76 11.33 -2.31
CA ASN A 120 9.35 12.18 -3.35
C ASN A 120 10.79 12.62 -2.98
N PRO A 121 11.77 11.70 -3.05
CA PRO A 121 13.16 11.97 -2.67
C PRO A 121 13.90 12.97 -3.58
N GLU A 122 13.34 13.33 -4.74
CA GLU A 122 13.94 14.29 -5.69
C GLU A 122 13.60 15.77 -5.43
N LEU A 123 12.79 16.06 -4.39
CA LEU A 123 12.45 17.44 -4.06
C LEU A 123 13.60 18.08 -3.26
N PRO A 124 14.14 19.24 -3.69
CA PRO A 124 15.08 20.00 -2.87
C PRO A 124 14.45 20.32 -1.51
N GLN A 125 15.27 20.47 -0.47
CA GLN A 125 14.81 21.12 0.77
C GLN A 125 14.41 22.55 0.41
N ILE A 126 13.11 22.80 0.40
CA ILE A 126 12.51 24.03 -0.13
C ILE A 126 12.04 24.90 1.03
N ASP A 127 12.38 26.20 0.98
CA ASP A 127 11.96 27.22 1.95
C ASP A 127 10.44 27.37 2.08
N SER A 128 9.97 27.78 3.26
CA SER A 128 8.54 27.91 3.60
C SER A 128 7.75 28.82 2.64
N GLU A 129 8.37 29.85 2.06
CA GLU A 129 7.70 30.77 1.13
C GLU A 129 7.50 30.14 -0.27
N PHE A 130 8.49 29.39 -0.74
CA PHE A 130 8.42 28.68 -2.02
C PHE A 130 7.33 27.60 -1.97
N GLU A 131 7.20 26.92 -0.83
CA GLU A 131 6.14 25.94 -0.60
C GLU A 131 4.75 26.59 -0.59
N HIS A 132 4.60 27.76 0.03
CA HIS A 132 3.34 28.51 0.06
C HIS A 132 2.87 28.90 -1.35
N LEU A 133 3.79 29.38 -2.20
CA LEU A 133 3.47 29.74 -3.59
C LEU A 133 2.97 28.53 -4.38
N ILE A 134 3.61 27.37 -4.22
CA ILE A 134 3.22 26.13 -4.92
C ILE A 134 1.90 25.59 -4.38
N ALA A 135 1.70 25.59 -3.06
CA ALA A 135 0.47 25.14 -2.43
C ALA A 135 -0.73 25.99 -2.90
N HIS A 136 -0.57 27.31 -2.97
CA HIS A 136 -1.59 28.20 -3.52
C HIS A 136 -1.89 27.86 -4.98
N ALA A 137 -0.87 27.72 -5.82
CA ALA A 137 -1.05 27.38 -7.23
C ALA A 137 -1.70 25.99 -7.44
N MET A 138 -1.45 25.02 -6.56
CA MET A 138 -2.11 23.71 -6.57
C MET A 138 -3.59 23.81 -6.17
N ALA A 139 -3.94 24.67 -5.22
CA ALA A 139 -5.31 24.84 -4.73
C ALA A 139 -6.19 25.71 -5.65
N THR A 140 -5.66 26.81 -6.18
CA THR A 140 -6.44 27.83 -6.91
C THR A 140 -6.14 27.89 -8.40
N GLY A 141 -4.99 27.35 -8.83
CA GLY A 141 -4.51 27.49 -10.21
C GLY A 141 -3.86 28.84 -10.52
N GLU A 142 -3.80 29.77 -9.56
CA GLU A 142 -3.24 31.11 -9.75
C GLU A 142 -1.76 31.18 -9.37
N ARG A 143 -0.96 31.89 -10.18
CA ARG A 143 0.47 32.13 -9.92
C ARG A 143 0.63 33.47 -9.21
N LEU A 144 1.06 33.43 -7.96
CA LEU A 144 1.29 34.63 -7.14
C LEU A 144 2.61 35.32 -7.52
N ALA A 145 2.78 36.56 -7.05
CA ALA A 145 4.00 37.34 -7.27
C ALA A 145 5.23 36.60 -6.71
N GLY A 146 6.32 36.56 -7.47
CA GLY A 146 7.52 35.78 -7.14
C GLY A 146 7.59 34.39 -7.80
N TRP A 147 6.63 34.03 -8.66
CA TRP A 147 6.67 32.80 -9.44
C TRP A 147 7.88 32.76 -10.39
N THR A 148 8.69 31.71 -10.29
CA THR A 148 9.87 31.48 -11.14
C THR A 148 9.71 30.19 -11.94
N ASN A 149 10.61 29.96 -12.91
CA ASN A 149 10.65 28.73 -13.69
C ASN A 149 10.82 27.46 -12.84
N GLU A 150 11.48 27.58 -11.68
CA GLU A 150 11.66 26.45 -10.76
C GLU A 150 10.34 26.11 -10.03
N HIS A 151 9.53 27.12 -9.67
CA HIS A 151 8.18 26.89 -9.15
C HIS A 151 7.29 26.19 -10.19
N GLU A 152 7.39 26.57 -11.47
CA GLU A 152 6.65 25.94 -12.56
C GLU A 152 7.06 24.47 -12.76
N ARG A 153 8.36 24.17 -12.65
CA ARG A 153 8.88 22.80 -12.73
C ARG A 153 8.31 21.93 -11.61
N VAL A 154 8.41 22.39 -10.36
CA VAL A 154 7.91 21.66 -9.18
C VAL A 154 6.38 21.53 -9.22
N TYR A 155 5.65 22.58 -9.64
CA TYR A 155 4.21 22.53 -9.85
C TYR A 155 3.80 21.45 -10.84
N LYS A 156 4.46 21.38 -12.00
CA LYS A 156 4.18 20.35 -13.02
C LYS A 156 4.42 18.94 -12.48
N ILE A 157 5.53 18.74 -11.74
CA ILE A 157 5.84 17.45 -11.11
C ILE A 157 4.75 17.07 -10.10
N ARG A 158 4.35 17.99 -9.21
CA ARG A 158 3.31 17.72 -8.20
C ARG A 158 1.95 17.45 -8.81
N LYS A 159 1.57 18.20 -9.84
CA LYS A 159 0.31 18.00 -10.56
C LYS A 159 0.29 16.68 -11.33
N ALA A 160 1.42 16.27 -11.91
CA ALA A 160 1.57 14.95 -12.51
C ALA A 160 1.47 13.84 -11.45
N ASN A 161 2.10 14.02 -10.29
CA ASN A 161 2.03 13.07 -9.18
C ASN A 161 0.61 12.96 -8.59
N GLU A 162 -0.13 14.06 -8.49
CA GLU A 162 -1.53 14.07 -8.07
C GLU A 162 -2.42 13.30 -9.05
N ARG A 163 -2.27 13.55 -10.36
CA ARG A 163 -2.97 12.80 -11.41
C ARG A 163 -2.63 11.31 -11.37
N ALA A 164 -1.35 10.97 -11.21
CA ALA A 164 -0.90 9.59 -11.11
C ALA A 164 -1.46 8.91 -9.84
N ALA A 165 -1.50 9.62 -8.71
CA ALA A 165 -2.08 9.12 -7.47
C ALA A 165 -3.61 8.96 -7.57
N GLU A 166 -4.29 9.86 -8.26
CA GLU A 166 -5.73 9.76 -8.54
C GLU A 166 -6.04 8.56 -9.43
N LEU A 167 -5.29 8.37 -10.52
CA LEU A 167 -5.35 7.18 -11.36
C LEU A 167 -5.05 5.90 -10.56
N ALA A 168 -4.02 5.91 -9.71
CA ALA A 168 -3.72 4.77 -8.86
C ALA A 168 -4.85 4.47 -7.84
N ARG A 169 -5.58 5.48 -7.35
CA ARG A 169 -6.76 5.29 -6.48
C ARG A 169 -7.95 4.74 -7.25
N THR A 170 -8.21 5.21 -8.47
CA THR A 170 -9.34 4.73 -9.28
C THR A 170 -9.14 3.29 -9.74
N TRP A 171 -7.91 2.92 -10.10
CA TRP A 171 -7.56 1.56 -10.53
C TRP A 171 -7.21 0.63 -9.36
N GLY A 172 -6.61 1.13 -8.29
CA GLY A 172 -6.25 0.34 -7.10
C GLY A 172 -7.43 -0.12 -6.25
N LYS A 173 -8.59 0.55 -6.34
CA LYS A 173 -9.84 0.12 -5.67
C LYS A 173 -10.52 -1.05 -6.39
N LYS A 174 -10.29 -1.23 -7.69
CA LYS A 174 -10.77 -2.38 -8.46
C LYS A 174 -9.80 -3.55 -8.30
N LYS A 175 -9.75 -4.15 -7.10
CA LYS A 175 -9.13 -5.47 -6.96
C LYS A 175 -9.92 -6.43 -7.85
N ILE A 176 -9.30 -6.88 -8.94
CA ILE A 176 -9.82 -7.99 -9.75
C ILE A 176 -9.95 -9.18 -8.79
N LYS A 177 -11.18 -9.54 -8.45
CA LYS A 177 -11.43 -10.80 -7.73
C LYS A 177 -11.20 -11.91 -8.74
N LEU A 178 -10.03 -12.55 -8.64
CA LEU A 178 -9.78 -13.83 -9.28
C LEU A 178 -10.74 -14.85 -8.65
N ASN A 179 -11.73 -15.30 -9.42
CA ASN A 179 -12.54 -16.46 -9.04
C ASN A 179 -11.68 -17.70 -9.24
N TRP A 180 -11.39 -18.39 -8.15
CA TRP A 180 -10.59 -19.62 -8.10
C TRP A 180 -11.43 -20.83 -8.54
N GLY A 181 -11.90 -20.81 -9.78
CA GLY A 181 -12.74 -21.86 -10.34
C GLY A 181 -12.50 -22.00 -11.83
N ASP A 182 -11.94 -23.15 -12.17
CA ASP A 182 -11.70 -23.73 -13.49
C ASP A 182 -10.49 -23.27 -14.30
N ASP A 183 -9.78 -24.29 -14.78
CA ASP A 183 -8.49 -24.30 -15.45
C ASP A 183 -8.44 -23.44 -16.72
N ASP A 184 -8.03 -22.18 -16.59
CA ASP A 184 -7.58 -21.38 -17.73
C ASP A 184 -6.05 -21.45 -17.87
N TYR A 185 -5.58 -21.78 -19.07
CA TYR A 185 -4.16 -21.77 -19.44
C TYR A 185 -3.52 -20.39 -19.21
N PHE A 186 -4.32 -19.32 -19.40
CA PHE A 186 -3.90 -17.95 -19.11
C PHE A 186 -3.71 -17.74 -17.60
N ALA A 187 -4.61 -18.29 -16.77
CA ALA A 187 -4.49 -18.27 -15.32
C ALA A 187 -3.28 -19.10 -14.85
N LYS A 188 -3.01 -20.29 -15.40
CA LYS A 188 -1.83 -21.11 -15.06
C LYS A 188 -0.51 -20.41 -15.40
N THR A 189 -0.43 -19.75 -16.56
CA THR A 189 0.78 -19.05 -17.02
C THR A 189 1.03 -17.76 -16.21
N LEU A 190 -0.03 -16.99 -15.93
CA LEU A 190 0.06 -15.82 -15.05
C LEU A 190 0.12 -16.16 -13.56
N LEU A 191 -0.28 -17.34 -13.07
CA LEU A 191 -0.21 -17.70 -11.65
C LEU A 191 1.13 -18.34 -11.27
N HIS A 192 1.67 -19.24 -12.11
CA HIS A 192 2.96 -19.86 -11.82
C HIS A 192 4.11 -18.85 -11.89
N ASN A 193 4.02 -17.86 -12.79
CA ASN A 193 5.01 -16.78 -12.90
C ASN A 193 4.49 -15.45 -12.34
N GLY A 194 3.26 -15.40 -11.79
CA GLY A 194 2.59 -14.16 -11.39
C GLY A 194 3.26 -13.37 -10.29
N ARG A 195 3.99 -14.07 -9.40
CA ARG A 195 4.83 -13.41 -8.40
C ARG A 195 6.00 -12.65 -9.03
N GLN A 196 6.41 -13.00 -10.24
CA GLN A 196 7.42 -12.27 -11.03
C GLN A 196 6.81 -11.13 -11.86
N TYR A 197 5.50 -11.15 -12.11
CA TYR A 197 4.79 -10.15 -12.94
C TYR A 197 3.88 -9.20 -12.14
N THR A 198 3.74 -9.36 -10.82
CA THR A 198 3.15 -8.33 -9.96
C THR A 198 4.05 -7.10 -9.92
N LYS A 199 3.80 -6.20 -10.88
CA LYS A 199 4.54 -4.96 -11.16
C LYS A 199 6.00 -5.21 -11.58
N ILE A 200 6.20 -5.49 -12.87
CA ILE A 200 7.43 -4.99 -13.49
C ILE A 200 7.29 -3.46 -13.46
N ASN A 201 8.04 -2.80 -12.57
CA ASN A 201 8.31 -1.38 -12.76
C ASN A 201 9.05 -1.30 -14.09
N LEU A 202 8.42 -0.69 -15.10
CA LEU A 202 9.17 -0.31 -16.29
C LEU A 202 10.30 0.62 -15.82
N GLU A 203 11.52 0.33 -16.23
CA GLU A 203 12.73 1.03 -15.73
C GLU A 203 12.65 2.54 -15.99
N ASN A 204 11.91 2.93 -17.02
CA ASN A 204 11.69 4.31 -17.40
C ASN A 204 10.26 4.78 -17.07
N ARG A 205 10.17 5.93 -16.41
CA ARG A 205 8.93 6.65 -16.10
C ARG A 205 8.07 6.94 -17.35
N ASP A 206 8.69 7.28 -18.48
CA ASP A 206 7.98 7.58 -19.73
C ASP A 206 7.30 6.34 -20.31
N GLN A 207 7.93 5.17 -20.16
CA GLN A 207 7.36 3.89 -20.58
C GLN A 207 6.17 3.50 -19.68
N TYR A 208 6.26 3.80 -18.39
CA TYR A 208 5.16 3.61 -17.45
C TYR A 208 3.96 4.52 -17.77
N GLU A 209 4.21 5.80 -18.09
CA GLU A 209 3.14 6.71 -18.52
C GLU A 209 2.50 6.26 -19.84
N ALA A 210 3.29 5.83 -20.82
CA ALA A 210 2.79 5.28 -22.07
C ALA A 210 1.91 4.03 -21.84
N GLN A 211 2.31 3.13 -20.94
CA GLN A 211 1.52 1.96 -20.57
C GLN A 211 0.15 2.35 -19.98
N LEU A 212 0.12 3.35 -19.08
CA LEU A 212 -1.12 3.82 -18.50
C LEU A 212 -2.05 4.47 -19.54
N ASN A 213 -1.49 5.20 -20.51
CA ASN A 213 -2.26 5.78 -21.61
C ASN A 213 -2.90 4.69 -22.49
N ILE A 214 -2.18 3.60 -22.74
CA ILE A 214 -2.72 2.44 -23.47
C ILE A 214 -3.86 1.79 -22.70
N PHE A 215 -3.75 1.65 -21.37
CA PHE A 215 -4.84 1.12 -20.54
C PHE A 215 -6.08 2.02 -20.58
N GLY A 216 -5.88 3.34 -20.56
CA GLY A 216 -6.97 4.30 -20.78
C GLY A 216 -7.65 4.11 -22.12
N ALA A 217 -6.89 4.09 -23.21
CA ALA A 217 -7.42 3.90 -24.56
C ALA A 217 -8.16 2.57 -24.75
N LEU A 218 -7.66 1.48 -24.16
CA LEU A 218 -8.34 0.18 -24.17
C LEU A 218 -9.67 0.23 -23.40
N SER A 219 -9.69 0.91 -22.25
CA SER A 219 -10.91 1.11 -21.48
C SER A 219 -11.94 1.91 -22.28
N ASP A 220 -11.53 3.00 -22.91
CA ASP A 220 -12.42 3.86 -23.71
C ASP A 220 -12.96 3.13 -24.95
N PHE A 221 -12.13 2.33 -25.61
CA PHE A 221 -12.56 1.46 -26.70
C PHE A 221 -13.62 0.46 -26.23
N LEU A 222 -13.40 -0.24 -25.12
CA LEU A 222 -14.32 -1.24 -24.61
C LEU A 222 -15.63 -0.64 -24.09
N THR A 223 -15.60 0.55 -23.50
CA THR A 223 -16.81 1.24 -23.04
C THR A 223 -17.62 1.82 -24.20
N SER A 224 -16.99 2.14 -25.35
CA SER A 224 -17.69 2.58 -26.56
C SER A 224 -18.62 1.51 -27.17
N ILE A 225 -18.41 0.23 -26.85
CA ILE A 225 -19.24 -0.87 -27.38
C ILE A 225 -20.44 -1.08 -26.46
N GLU A 226 -21.62 -0.62 -26.87
CA GLU A 226 -22.84 -0.71 -26.04
C GLU A 226 -23.30 -2.15 -25.77
N ASN A 227 -23.18 -3.04 -26.77
CA ASN A 227 -23.63 -4.43 -26.65
C ASN A 227 -22.67 -5.26 -25.76
N PRO A 228 -23.13 -5.85 -24.65
CA PRO A 228 -22.28 -6.62 -23.75
C PRO A 228 -21.64 -7.86 -24.36
N ALA A 229 -22.33 -8.56 -25.27
CA ALA A 229 -21.79 -9.74 -25.94
C ALA A 229 -20.69 -9.37 -26.95
N THR A 230 -20.90 -8.29 -27.71
CA THR A 230 -19.89 -7.74 -28.63
C THR A 230 -18.69 -7.19 -27.86
N ARG A 231 -18.92 -6.56 -26.70
CA ARG A 231 -17.87 -6.06 -25.81
C ARG A 231 -17.02 -7.21 -25.27
N LEU A 232 -17.65 -8.31 -24.85
CA LEU A 232 -16.95 -9.51 -24.40
C LEU A 232 -16.12 -10.14 -25.53
N ALA A 233 -16.69 -10.24 -26.74
CA ALA A 233 -15.96 -10.74 -27.91
C ALA A 233 -14.74 -9.85 -28.24
N ALA A 234 -14.88 -8.52 -28.13
CA ALA A 234 -13.77 -7.58 -28.31
C ALA A 234 -12.65 -7.77 -27.28
N VAL A 235 -13.01 -8.01 -26.00
CA VAL A 235 -12.03 -8.35 -24.95
C VAL A 235 -11.31 -9.66 -25.28
N CYS A 236 -12.03 -10.70 -25.71
CA CYS A 236 -11.42 -11.97 -26.10
C CYS A 236 -10.46 -11.81 -27.29
N ASN A 237 -10.82 -11.01 -28.30
CA ASN A 237 -9.96 -10.73 -29.45
C ASN A 237 -8.68 -9.98 -29.06
N ILE A 238 -8.78 -9.01 -28.15
CA ILE A 238 -7.60 -8.32 -27.58
C ILE A 238 -6.71 -9.34 -26.85
N GLY A 239 -7.30 -10.23 -26.05
CA GLY A 239 -6.56 -11.30 -25.36
C GLY A 239 -5.81 -12.23 -26.33
N LEU A 240 -6.43 -12.62 -27.44
CA LEU A 240 -5.77 -13.43 -28.49
C LEU A 240 -4.58 -12.69 -29.11
N ARG A 241 -4.74 -11.41 -29.44
CA ARG A 241 -3.64 -10.62 -30.01
C ARG A 241 -2.49 -10.41 -29.02
N VAL A 242 -2.79 -10.18 -27.74
CA VAL A 242 -1.77 -10.08 -26.69
C VAL A 242 -1.00 -11.40 -26.56
N ARG A 243 -1.69 -12.54 -26.63
CA ARG A 243 -1.05 -13.85 -26.61
C ARG A 243 -0.11 -14.04 -27.81
N GLU A 244 -0.51 -13.64 -29.01
CA GLU A 244 0.36 -13.69 -30.20
C GLU A 244 1.61 -12.83 -30.02
N LEU A 245 1.46 -11.59 -29.56
CA LEU A 245 2.58 -10.68 -29.30
C LEU A 245 3.56 -11.25 -28.27
N VAL A 246 3.05 -11.88 -27.20
CA VAL A 246 3.92 -12.55 -26.21
C VAL A 246 4.71 -13.68 -26.84
N ASN A 247 4.10 -14.47 -27.73
CA ASN A 247 4.80 -15.55 -28.43
C ASN A 247 5.86 -15.01 -29.40
N GLU A 248 5.53 -13.96 -30.18
CA GLU A 248 6.47 -13.29 -31.09
C GLU A 248 7.70 -12.75 -30.33
N ILE A 249 7.46 -12.09 -29.19
CA ILE A 249 8.54 -11.55 -28.34
C ILE A 249 9.38 -12.67 -27.73
N ALA A 250 8.76 -13.75 -27.25
CA ALA A 250 9.47 -14.90 -26.67
C ALA A 250 10.29 -15.67 -27.72
N GLU A 251 9.82 -15.75 -28.96
CA GLU A 251 10.57 -16.34 -30.08
C GLU A 251 11.77 -15.47 -30.46
N THR A 252 11.58 -14.16 -30.54
CA THR A 252 12.67 -13.19 -30.78
C THR A 252 13.75 -13.28 -29.68
N ASP A 253 13.35 -13.37 -28.41
CA ASP A 253 14.27 -13.53 -27.28
C ASP A 253 15.03 -14.86 -27.34
N ARG A 254 14.38 -15.97 -27.73
CA ARG A 254 15.03 -17.26 -27.95
C ARG A 254 16.04 -17.21 -29.10
N GLU A 255 15.70 -16.56 -30.20
CA GLU A 255 16.61 -16.38 -31.34
C GLU A 255 17.83 -15.55 -30.96
N LEU A 256 17.64 -14.44 -30.24
CA LEU A 256 18.73 -13.59 -29.74
C LEU A 256 19.65 -14.35 -28.78
N ASN A 257 19.09 -15.16 -27.88
CA ASN A 257 19.86 -15.98 -26.93
C ASN A 257 20.50 -17.23 -27.57
N ALA A 258 20.00 -17.67 -28.73
CA ALA A 258 20.63 -18.75 -29.50
C ALA A 258 21.89 -18.27 -30.27
N PHE A 259 21.94 -16.99 -30.64
CA PHE A 259 23.10 -16.38 -31.31
C PHE A 259 24.25 -16.02 -30.36
N THR A 260 23.99 -15.81 -29.07
CA THR A 260 25.02 -15.50 -28.05
C THR A 260 25.69 -16.74 -27.45
N GLY A 261 25.23 -17.93 -27.80
CA GLY A 261 25.75 -19.22 -27.32
C GLY A 261 26.77 -19.91 -28.23
N VAL A 262 27.37 -19.19 -29.19
CA VAL A 262 28.49 -19.69 -30.00
C VAL A 262 29.74 -18.86 -29.71
N ASP A 263 30.78 -19.59 -29.31
CA ASP A 263 32.15 -19.18 -28.95
C ASP A 263 32.43 -18.83 -27.47
N GLU A 264 32.36 -19.85 -26.61
CA GLU A 264 33.48 -20.15 -25.69
C GLU A 264 34.27 -21.35 -26.22
#